data_AF-A0A9D2EGD5-F1
#
_entry.id   AF-A0A9D2EGD5-F1
#
_cell.length_a   1.000
_cell.length_b   1.000
_cell.length_c   1.000
_cell.angle_alpha   90.00
_cell.angle_beta   90.00
_cell.angle_gamma   90.00
#
_symmetry.space_group_name_H-M   'P 1'
#
loop_
_entity.id
_entity.type
_entity.pdbx_description
1 polymer ?
#
loop_
_entity_poly.entity_id
_entity_poly.type
_entity_poly.pdbx_seq_one_letter_code
_entity_poly.pdbx_strand_id
1 'polypeptide(L)'
;IAEDWELITAGQRVQVIAKDADGRGTLQFGTELVTSPAQGIAGLLGASPGASTAVPVMVRLLQEAFPGRYPDWTERLRDLIPSLGHSMNTDADWTLAIREETARVLGLGSR
;
A
#
# COMPACT_ATOMS: atom_id res chain seq x y z
N ILE A 1 13.15 33.27 16.53
CA ILE A 1 12.01 32.36 16.27
C ILE A 1 10.79 33.17 16.69
N ALA A 2 9.81 33.38 15.79
CA ALA A 2 8.60 34.15 16.12
C ALA A 2 7.81 33.45 17.25
N GLU A 3 7.00 34.18 18.01
CA GLU A 3 6.34 33.70 19.25
C GLU A 3 5.51 32.41 19.07
N ASP A 4 5.11 32.08 17.83
CA ASP A 4 4.31 30.90 17.49
C ASP A 4 5.11 29.67 17.07
N TRP A 5 6.44 29.72 17.05
CA TRP A 5 7.27 28.62 16.56
C TRP A 5 8.12 28.01 17.67
N GLU A 6 8.06 26.68 17.80
CA GLU A 6 8.94 25.91 18.68
C GLU A 6 9.89 25.02 17.88
N LEU A 7 11.10 24.85 18.41
CA LEU A 7 12.06 23.88 17.86
C LEU A 7 11.76 22.51 18.47
N ILE A 8 11.47 21.55 17.61
CA ILE A 8 11.35 20.14 17.99
C ILE A 8 12.60 19.37 17.56
N THR A 9 13.03 18.41 18.37
CA THR A 9 14.03 17.43 17.94
C THR A 9 13.41 16.56 16.85
N ALA A 10 13.99 16.59 15.64
CA ALA A 10 13.56 15.73 14.56
C ALA A 10 13.69 14.25 14.97
N GLY A 11 12.73 13.43 14.54
CA GLY A 11 12.70 12.00 14.87
C GLY A 11 13.96 11.24 14.44
N GLN A 12 14.24 10.13 15.11
CA GLN A 12 15.34 9.24 14.75
C GLN A 12 15.05 8.54 13.42
N ARG A 13 16.01 8.54 12.49
CA ARG A 13 15.90 7.79 11.24
C ARG A 13 16.33 6.35 11.49
N VAL A 14 15.45 5.41 11.18
CA VAL A 14 15.72 3.97 11.26
C VAL A 14 15.70 3.37 9.86
N GLN A 15 16.60 2.43 9.59
CA GLN A 15 16.70 1.70 8.33
C GLN A 15 16.38 0.24 8.60
N VAL A 16 15.43 -0.32 7.85
CA VAL A 16 15.01 -1.71 8.02
C VAL A 16 16.02 -2.65 7.35
N ILE A 17 16.43 -3.68 8.08
CA ILE A 17 17.25 -4.81 7.58
C ILE A 17 16.44 -6.07 7.81
N ALA A 18 16.13 -6.80 6.73
CA ALA A 18 15.44 -8.08 6.80
C ALA A 18 16.33 -9.20 6.26
N LYS A 19 15.99 -10.45 6.57
CA LYS A 19 16.70 -11.61 6.02
C LYS A 19 16.23 -11.87 4.59
N ASP A 20 17.17 -12.14 3.69
CA ASP A 20 16.88 -12.71 2.38
C ASP A 20 16.56 -14.21 2.48
N ALA A 21 16.29 -14.86 1.33
CA ALA A 21 16.00 -16.29 1.28
C ALA A 21 17.14 -17.19 1.80
N ASP A 22 18.39 -16.70 1.76
CA ASP A 22 19.58 -17.38 2.24
C ASP A 22 19.91 -17.03 3.70
N GLY A 23 19.08 -16.21 4.35
CA GLY A 23 19.26 -15.77 5.74
C GLY A 23 20.23 -14.60 5.93
N ARG A 24 20.73 -13.98 4.86
CA ARG A 24 21.62 -12.81 4.92
C ARG A 24 20.83 -11.53 5.12
N GLY A 25 21.38 -10.58 5.87
CA GLY A 25 20.76 -9.28 6.05
C GLY A 25 20.80 -8.47 4.75
N THR A 26 19.63 -8.03 4.27
CA THR A 26 19.46 -7.14 3.13
C THR A 26 18.71 -5.88 3.54
N LEU A 27 19.11 -4.75 2.96
CA LEU A 27 18.46 -3.46 3.20
C LEU A 27 17.09 -3.44 2.54
N GLN A 28 16.07 -3.06 3.31
CA GLN A 28 14.72 -2.87 2.77
C GLN A 28 14.50 -1.39 2.46
N PHE A 29 14.10 -1.11 1.22
CA PHE A 29 13.81 0.25 0.78
C PHE A 29 12.29 0.47 0.75
N GLY A 30 11.84 1.60 1.31
CA GLY A 30 10.42 1.99 1.27
C GLY A 30 9.65 1.62 2.53
N THR A 31 8.40 1.17 2.34
CA THR A 31 7.48 0.74 3.41
C THR A 31 7.46 -0.79 3.46
N GLU A 32 7.82 -1.38 4.59
CA GLU A 32 7.75 -2.81 4.83
C GLU A 32 6.56 -3.15 5.73
N LEU A 33 5.76 -4.14 5.32
CA LEU A 33 4.68 -4.66 6.14
C LEU A 33 5.23 -5.83 6.95
N VAL A 34 5.21 -5.69 8.28
CA VAL A 34 5.57 -6.75 9.22
C VAL A 34 4.29 -7.22 9.90
N THR A 35 4.02 -8.52 9.81
CA THR A 35 2.88 -9.16 10.46
C THR A 35 3.35 -10.34 11.31
N SER A 36 2.71 -10.50 12.46
CA SER A 36 2.83 -11.66 13.34
C SER A 36 1.42 -12.06 13.77
N PRO A 37 0.71 -12.86 12.95
CA PRO A 37 -0.68 -13.23 13.22
C PRO A 37 -0.83 -13.94 14.56
N ALA A 38 0.13 -14.80 14.92
CA ALA A 38 0.15 -15.51 16.19
C ALA A 38 0.34 -14.59 17.41
N GLN A 39 1.00 -13.45 17.25
CA GLN A 39 1.26 -12.50 18.32
C GLN A 39 0.34 -11.27 18.25
N GLY A 40 -0.57 -11.21 17.28
CA GLY A 40 -1.53 -10.11 17.11
C GLY A 40 -0.90 -8.77 16.74
N ILE A 41 0.30 -8.77 16.13
CA ILE A 41 1.01 -7.54 15.76
C ILE A 41 1.00 -7.39 14.23
N ALA A 42 0.66 -6.20 13.76
CA ALA A 42 0.86 -5.78 12.38
C ALA A 42 1.37 -4.34 12.39
N GLY A 43 2.39 -4.05 11.58
CA GLY A 43 3.01 -2.72 11.50
C GLY A 43 3.58 -2.44 10.13
N LEU A 44 3.53 -1.17 9.76
CA LEU A 44 4.23 -0.63 8.59
C LEU A 44 5.51 0.05 9.07
N LEU A 45 6.66 -0.44 8.63
CA LEU A 45 7.97 0.07 9.01
C LEU A 45 8.63 0.77 7.81
N GLY A 46 9.41 1.81 8.08
CA GLY A 46 10.15 2.56 7.06
C GLY A 46 9.43 3.83 6.62
N ALA A 47 9.50 4.15 5.32
CA ALA A 47 8.88 5.34 4.79
C ALA A 47 7.35 5.27 4.92
N SER A 48 6.69 6.41 5.14
CA SER A 48 5.23 6.46 5.05
C SER A 48 4.81 6.07 3.63
N PRO A 49 3.86 5.14 3.46
CA PRO A 49 3.37 4.78 2.13
C PRO A 49 2.72 6.01 1.47
N GLY A 50 3.05 6.23 0.20
CA GLY A 50 2.43 7.28 -0.60
C GLY A 50 1.05 6.86 -1.08
N ALA A 51 0.32 7.78 -1.71
CA ALA A 51 -1.04 7.52 -2.21
C ALA A 51 -1.11 6.28 -3.13
N SER A 52 -0.07 6.05 -3.95
CA SER A 52 0.01 4.92 -4.87
C SER A 52 0.32 3.57 -4.20
N THR A 53 0.85 3.57 -2.97
CA THR A 53 1.28 2.34 -2.28
C THR A 53 0.46 2.02 -1.04
N ALA A 54 -0.23 3.01 -0.46
CA ALA A 54 -1.01 2.84 0.76
C ALA A 54 -2.12 1.81 0.62
N VAL A 55 -2.96 1.93 -0.43
CA VAL A 55 -4.08 1.00 -0.66
C VAL A 55 -3.61 -0.45 -0.82
N PRO A 56 -2.68 -0.80 -1.73
CA PRO A 56 -2.25 -2.20 -1.88
C PRO A 56 -1.57 -2.76 -0.62
N VAL A 57 -0.79 -1.95 0.11
CA VAL A 57 -0.18 -2.37 1.38
C VAL A 57 -1.23 -2.67 2.45
N MET A 58 -2.28 -1.85 2.56
CA MET A 58 -3.36 -2.09 3.51
C MET A 58 -4.20 -3.32 3.16
N VAL A 59 -4.45 -3.57 1.88
CA VAL A 59 -5.12 -4.81 1.44
C VAL A 59 -4.30 -6.04 1.84
N ARG A 60 -2.97 -6.02 1.62
CA ARG A 60 -2.05 -7.08 2.04
C ARG A 60 -2.03 -7.26 3.55
N LEU A 61 -2.03 -6.17 4.33
CA LEU A 61 -2.14 -6.23 5.80
C LEU A 61 -3.39 -6.97 6.24
N LEU A 62 -4.55 -6.68 5.65
CA LEU A 62 -5.80 -7.36 6.01
C LEU A 62 -5.75 -8.86 5.68
N GLN A 63 -5.13 -9.24 4.56
CA GLN A 63 -4.93 -10.64 4.17
C GLN A 63 -4.04 -11.39 5.15
N GLU A 64 -2.89 -10.82 5.49
CA GLU A 64 -1.87 -11.47 6.32
C GLU A 64 -2.25 -11.49 7.81
N ALA A 65 -2.79 -10.38 8.33
CA ALA A 65 -3.10 -10.25 9.76
C ALA A 65 -4.43 -10.90 10.15
N PHE A 66 -5.39 -11.02 9.23
CA PHE A 66 -6.73 -11.54 9.50
C PHE A 66 -7.20 -12.59 8.47
N PRO A 67 -6.41 -13.66 8.22
CA PRO A 67 -6.70 -14.61 7.14
C PRO A 67 -8.07 -15.29 7.27
N GLY A 68 -8.56 -15.51 8.50
CA GLY A 68 -9.88 -16.10 8.75
C GLY A 68 -11.07 -15.16 8.55
N ARG A 69 -10.85 -13.83 8.52
CA ARG A 69 -11.91 -12.81 8.34
C ARG A 69 -11.86 -12.14 6.97
N TYR A 70 -10.69 -12.15 6.32
CA TYR A 70 -10.50 -11.56 5.01
C TYR A 70 -11.53 -12.03 3.96
N PRO A 71 -11.92 -13.32 3.89
CA PRO A 71 -12.96 -13.78 2.97
C PRO A 71 -14.29 -13.00 3.13
N ASP A 72 -14.71 -12.74 4.37
CA ASP A 72 -15.97 -12.03 4.67
C ASP A 72 -15.94 -10.55 4.24
N TRP A 73 -14.75 -9.97 4.11
CA TRP A 73 -14.56 -8.58 3.68
C TRP A 73 -14.36 -8.44 2.18
N THR A 74 -14.13 -9.55 1.47
CA THR A 74 -13.69 -9.52 0.07
C THR A 74 -14.73 -8.83 -0.82
N GLU A 75 -16.02 -9.07 -0.62
CA GLU A 75 -17.07 -8.38 -1.40
C GLU A 75 -17.06 -6.87 -1.16
N ARG A 76 -17.06 -6.46 0.10
CA ARG A 76 -17.02 -5.03 0.46
C ARG A 76 -15.77 -4.33 -0.08
N LEU A 77 -14.63 -5.04 -0.10
CA LEU A 77 -13.39 -4.52 -0.66
C LEU A 77 -13.47 -4.40 -2.18
N ARG A 78 -14.15 -5.29 -2.89
CA ARG A 78 -14.40 -5.15 -4.34
C ARG A 78 -15.31 -3.98 -4.67
N ASP A 79 -16.30 -3.68 -3.83
CA ASP A 79 -17.13 -2.48 -4.01
C ASP A 79 -16.31 -1.19 -3.92
N LEU A 80 -15.31 -1.16 -3.03
CA LEU A 80 -14.42 0.00 -2.84
C LEU A 80 -13.28 0.04 -3.86
N ILE A 81 -12.79 -1.12 -4.25
CA ILE A 81 -11.62 -1.31 -5.11
C ILE A 81 -12.05 -2.30 -6.21
N PRO A 82 -12.72 -1.83 -7.28
CA PRO A 82 -13.21 -2.70 -8.35
C PRO A 82 -12.11 -3.50 -9.05
N SER A 83 -10.87 -3.03 -8.97
CA SER A 83 -9.67 -3.69 -9.49
C SER A 83 -9.11 -4.79 -8.58
N LEU A 84 -9.72 -5.06 -7.41
CA LEU A 84 -9.17 -6.01 -6.44
C LEU A 84 -9.11 -7.43 -7.04
N GLY A 85 -7.88 -7.94 -7.18
CA GLY A 85 -7.61 -9.27 -7.76
C GLY A 85 -7.54 -9.29 -9.29
N HIS A 86 -7.62 -8.12 -9.94
CA HIS A 86 -7.50 -7.99 -11.39
C HIS A 86 -6.38 -7.02 -11.75
N SER A 87 -5.44 -7.47 -12.59
CA SER A 87 -4.24 -6.70 -12.94
C SER A 87 -4.39 -6.05 -14.31
N MET A 88 -4.24 -4.73 -14.36
CA MET A 88 -4.21 -3.97 -15.62
C MET A 88 -3.07 -4.42 -16.53
N ASN A 89 -1.93 -4.84 -15.95
CA ASN A 89 -0.77 -5.28 -16.73
C ASN A 89 -1.04 -6.56 -17.53
N THR A 90 -2.09 -7.30 -17.20
CA THR A 90 -2.46 -8.56 -17.86
C THR A 90 -3.74 -8.46 -18.69
N ASP A 91 -4.41 -7.30 -18.70
CA ASP A 91 -5.66 -7.07 -19.42
C ASP A 91 -5.60 -5.75 -20.18
N ALA A 92 -5.26 -5.85 -21.47
CA ALA A 92 -5.07 -4.69 -22.34
C ALA A 92 -6.39 -3.98 -22.66
N ASP A 93 -7.47 -4.74 -22.88
CA ASP A 93 -8.79 -4.20 -23.23
C ASP A 93 -9.37 -3.42 -22.04
N TRP A 94 -9.28 -3.99 -20.84
CA TRP A 94 -9.72 -3.31 -19.62
C TRP A 94 -8.88 -2.08 -19.31
N THR A 95 -7.56 -2.15 -19.52
CA THR A 95 -6.68 -1.00 -19.38
C THR A 95 -7.07 0.15 -20.31
N LEU A 96 -7.40 -0.16 -21.58
CA LEU A 96 -7.83 0.84 -22.54
C LEU A 96 -9.16 1.48 -22.10
N ALA A 97 -10.14 0.68 -21.71
CA ALA A 97 -11.44 1.14 -21.26
C ALA A 97 -11.34 2.10 -20.04
N ILE A 98 -10.53 1.76 -19.04
CA ILE A 98 -10.30 2.63 -17.87
C ILE A 98 -9.64 3.95 -18.27
N ARG A 99 -8.66 3.90 -19.19
CA ARG A 99 -7.98 5.11 -19.66
C ARG A 99 -8.93 6.04 -20.40
N GLU A 100 -9.78 5.49 -21.28
CA GLU A 100 -10.80 6.26 -21.99
C GLU A 100 -11.82 6.87 -21.04
N GLU A 101 -12.32 6.10 -20.07
CA GLU A 101 -13.23 6.60 -19.05
C GLU A 101 -12.60 7.72 -18.23
N THR A 102 -11.39 7.50 -17.73
CA THR A 102 -10.66 8.49 -16.92
C THR A 102 -10.42 9.77 -17.73
N ALA A 103 -10.00 9.63 -19.00
CA ALA A 103 -9.78 10.77 -19.89
C ALA A 103 -11.09 11.55 -20.14
N ARG A 104 -12.22 10.85 -20.33
CA ARG A 104 -13.53 11.47 -20.48
C ARG A 104 -13.95 12.23 -19.21
N VAL A 105 -13.81 11.61 -18.04
CA VAL A 105 -14.20 12.22 -16.74
C VAL A 105 -13.34 13.44 -16.41
N LEU A 106 -12.03 13.37 -16.68
CA LEU A 106 -11.10 14.46 -16.42
C LEU A 106 -11.03 15.50 -17.55
N GLY A 107 -11.77 15.31 -18.65
CA GLY A 107 -11.73 16.20 -19.81
C GLY A 107 -10.39 16.20 -20.56
N LEU A 108 -9.65 15.09 -20.49
CA LEU A 108 -8.35 14.88 -21.13
C LEU A 108 -8.48 14.19 -22.51
N GLY A 109 -9.68 13.79 -22.91
CA GLY A 109 -9.97 13.31 -24.26
C GLY A 109 -9.72 14.42 -25.28
N SER A 110 -8.97 14.12 -26.33
CA SER A 110 -8.58 15.03 -27.42
C SER A 110 -9.65 16.05 -27.80
N ARG A 111 -9.24 17.32 -27.93
CA ARG A 111 -9.92 18.28 -28.82
C ARG A 111 -9.91 17.75 -30.25
#